data_AF-A0A0N4TFE6-F1
#
_entry.id   AF-A0A0N4TFE6-F1
#
_cell.length_a   1.000
_cell.length_b   1.000
_cell.length_c   1.000
_cell.angle_alpha   90.00
_cell.angle_beta   90.00
_cell.angle_gamma   90.00
#
_symmetry.space_group_name_H-M   'P 1'
#
loop_
_entity.id
_entity.type
_entity.pdbx_description
1 polymer ?
#
loop_
_entity_poly.entity_id
_entity_poly.type
_entity_poly.pdbx_seq_one_letter_code
_entity_poly.pdbx_strand_id
1 'polypeptide(L)'
;KIKLIIEIDECSEGVHNCSEYADCINLPKGFLCRCRENYVDFSPNPQHFGGTYCKPMINECANESLNTCNKNAICIDTMDGYKCQCKDGFIDHDEMRNPGRICQQDNMIGWK
;
A
#
# COMPACT_ATOMS: atom_id res chain seq x y z
N LYS A 1 44.38 9.71 11.76
CA LYS A 1 43.29 10.70 11.91
C LYS A 1 42.01 9.93 12.18
N ILE A 2 41.52 9.94 13.42
CA ILE A 2 40.27 9.27 13.80
C ILE A 2 39.15 10.15 13.27
N LYS A 3 38.34 9.62 12.33
CA LYS A 3 37.13 10.30 11.89
C LYS A 3 36.14 10.22 13.05
N LEU A 4 36.06 11.28 13.85
CA LEU A 4 34.90 11.50 14.72
C LEU A 4 33.69 11.55 13.78
N ILE A 5 32.98 10.43 13.67
CA ILE A 5 31.61 10.45 13.18
C ILE A 5 30.88 11.17 14.31
N ILE A 6 30.59 12.45 14.10
CA ILE A 6 29.70 13.18 14.99
C ILE A 6 28.37 12.43 14.84
N GLU A 7 27.91 11.79 15.91
CA GLU A 7 26.53 11.28 15.98
C GLU A 7 25.64 12.52 15.92
N ILE A 8 25.26 12.91 14.71
CA ILE A 8 24.23 13.92 14.49
C ILE A 8 22.90 13.24 14.75
N ASP A 9 22.04 13.88 15.53
CA ASP A 9 20.66 13.42 15.68
C ASP A 9 19.85 14.01 14.52
N GLU A 10 19.75 13.26 13.42
CA GLU A 10 19.05 13.77 12.24
C GLU A 10 17.57 14.06 12.51
N CYS A 11 16.96 13.37 13.47
CA CYS A 11 15.57 13.56 13.85
C CYS A 11 15.36 14.89 14.58
N SER A 12 16.19 15.19 15.58
CA SER A 12 16.10 16.46 16.33
C SER A 12 16.52 17.67 15.49
N GLU A 13 17.49 17.49 14.58
CA GLU A 13 17.98 18.54 13.68
C GLU A 13 17.09 18.73 12.44
N GLY A 14 16.12 17.83 12.19
CA GLY A 14 15.22 17.89 11.04
C GLY A 14 15.92 17.66 9.69
N VAL A 15 17.07 16.99 9.68
CA VAL A 15 17.87 16.70 8.47
C VAL A 15 17.63 15.27 7.94
N HIS A 16 16.41 14.77 8.08
CA HIS A 16 15.94 13.48 7.59
C HIS A 16 14.96 13.63 6.43
N ASN A 17 14.66 12.53 5.74
CA ASN A 17 13.70 12.47 4.63
C ASN A 17 12.47 11.60 4.92
N CYS A 18 12.17 11.33 6.20
CA CYS A 18 10.97 10.63 6.61
C CYS A 18 9.70 11.31 6.07
N SER A 19 8.68 10.51 5.76
CA SER A 19 7.34 11.00 5.46
C SER A 19 6.78 11.79 6.64
N GLU A 20 5.90 12.75 6.38
CA GLU A 20 5.15 13.47 7.43
C GLU A 20 4.29 12.52 8.30
N TYR A 21 3.93 11.35 7.77
CA TYR A 21 3.19 10.28 8.45
C TYR A 21 4.09 9.15 8.99
N ALA A 22 5.39 9.41 9.12
CA ALA A 22 6.34 8.51 9.74
C ALA A 22 6.89 9.09 11.05
N ASP A 23 7.40 8.19 11.88
CA ASP A 23 8.26 8.52 13.01
C ASP A 23 9.72 8.43 12.57
N CYS A 24 10.50 9.44 12.92
CA CYS A 24 11.95 9.41 12.79
C CYS A 24 12.56 8.79 14.04
N ILE A 25 13.44 7.80 13.85
CA ILE A 25 14.16 7.10 14.91
C ILE A 25 15.65 7.34 14.70
N ASN A 26 16.25 8.13 15.59
CA ASN A 26 17.68 8.38 15.56
C ASN A 26 18.45 7.10 15.96
N LEU A 27 19.53 6.79 15.26
CA LEU A 27 20.39 5.64 15.51
C LEU A 27 21.84 6.10 15.72
N PRO A 28 22.71 5.28 16.34
CA PRO A 28 24.14 5.59 16.42
C PRO A 28 24.83 5.79 15.06
N LYS A 29 24.20 5.32 13.98
CA LYS A 29 24.67 5.46 12.60
C LYS A 29 23.50 5.86 11.70
N GLY A 30 23.18 7.15 11.69
CA GLY A 30 22.12 7.71 10.88
C GLY A 30 20.75 7.60 11.54
N PHE A 31 19.70 7.57 10.73
CA PHE A 31 18.32 7.49 11.20
C PHE A 31 17.54 6.41 10.44
N LEU A 32 16.41 6.00 11.00
CA LEU A 32 15.40 5.15 10.37
C LEU A 32 14.05 5.86 10.40
N CYS A 33 13.30 5.76 9.30
CA CYS A 33 11.90 6.20 9.27
C CYS A 33 10.98 4.98 9.38
N ARG A 34 9.88 5.11 10.11
CA ARG A 34 8.84 4.08 10.22
C ARG A 34 7.48 4.71 10.09
N CYS A 35 6.64 4.24 9.16
CA CYS A 35 5.26 4.72 9.06
C CYS A 35 4.53 4.56 10.40
N ARG A 36 3.72 5.56 10.76
CA ARG A 36 2.90 5.53 11.97
C ARG A 36 1.83 4.45 11.88
N GLU A 37 1.21 4.14 13.02
CA GLU A 37 0.05 3.25 13.05
C GLU A 37 -1.05 3.75 12.11
N ASN A 38 -1.72 2.81 11.42
CA ASN A 38 -2.70 3.08 10.37
C ASN A 38 -2.14 3.71 9.08
N TYR A 39 -0.82 3.62 8.86
CA TYR A 39 -0.18 3.97 7.58
C TYR A 39 0.63 2.80 7.03
N VAL A 40 0.67 2.70 5.70
CA VAL A 40 1.40 1.66 4.96
C VAL A 40 2.56 2.29 4.20
N ASP A 41 3.68 1.58 4.21
CA ASP A 41 4.91 1.97 3.55
C ASP A 41 4.88 1.61 2.05
N PHE A 42 4.89 2.64 1.21
CA PHE A 42 4.96 2.55 -0.25
C PHE A 42 6.32 2.99 -0.80
N SER A 43 7.34 3.15 0.06
CA SER A 43 8.66 3.59 -0.36
C SER A 43 9.31 2.62 -1.36
N PRO A 44 10.06 3.13 -2.35
CA PRO A 44 10.83 2.27 -3.24
C PRO A 44 11.91 1.55 -2.43
N ASN A 45 12.07 0.23 -2.60
CA ASN A 45 13.01 -0.57 -1.80
C ASN A 45 12.92 -0.27 -0.28
N PRO A 46 11.82 -0.69 0.39
CA PRO A 46 11.56 -0.35 1.80
C PRO A 46 12.68 -0.74 2.77
N GLN A 47 13.53 -1.70 2.42
CA GLN A 47 14.69 -2.05 3.24
C GLN A 47 15.72 -0.92 3.37
N HIS A 48 15.79 -0.03 2.38
CA HIS A 48 16.76 1.08 2.35
C HIS A 48 16.10 2.45 2.48
N PHE A 49 14.87 2.60 1.97
CA PHE A 49 14.16 3.88 1.97
C PHE A 49 12.81 3.81 2.71
N GLY A 50 12.61 2.81 3.57
CA GLY A 50 11.36 2.64 4.31
C GLY A 50 10.96 3.89 5.10
N GLY A 51 9.65 4.11 5.24
CA GLY A 51 9.08 5.24 5.96
C GLY A 51 9.27 6.60 5.28
N THR A 52 9.78 6.67 4.05
CA THR A 52 9.89 7.92 3.27
C THR A 52 8.61 8.22 2.50
N TYR A 53 7.75 7.22 2.26
CA TYR A 53 6.47 7.37 1.60
C TYR A 53 5.40 6.51 2.28
N CYS A 54 4.65 7.13 3.18
CA CYS A 54 3.57 6.50 3.93
C CYS A 54 2.21 6.99 3.44
N LYS A 55 1.26 6.06 3.25
CA LYS A 55 -0.14 6.38 2.92
C LYS A 55 -1.08 5.86 3.99
N PRO A 56 -2.21 6.53 4.26
CA PRO A 56 -3.18 6.03 5.22
C PRO A 56 -3.73 4.67 4.76
N MET A 57 -3.95 3.78 5.72
CA MET A 57 -4.75 2.58 5.53
C MET A 57 -6.20 3.00 5.36
N ILE A 58 -6.80 2.66 4.23
CA ILE A 58 -8.18 2.98 3.91
C ILE A 58 -8.84 1.66 3.55
N ASN A 59 -10.03 1.40 4.08
CA ASN A 59 -10.84 0.29 3.60
C ASN A 59 -11.69 0.77 2.42
N GLU A 60 -11.20 0.59 1.20
CA GLU A 60 -11.93 1.01 0.00
C GLU A 60 -13.18 0.15 -0.26
N CYS A 61 -13.29 -1.01 0.37
CA CYS A 61 -14.48 -1.88 0.26
C CYS A 61 -15.63 -1.42 1.15
N ALA A 62 -15.38 -0.58 2.15
CA ALA A 62 -16.42 -0.01 3.01
C ALA A 62 -17.31 1.01 2.27
N ASN A 63 -16.85 1.53 1.13
CA ASN A 63 -17.61 2.46 0.31
C ASN A 63 -17.34 2.24 -1.18
N GLU A 64 -18.38 1.93 -1.95
CA GLU A 64 -18.28 1.70 -3.40
C GLU A 64 -17.65 2.86 -4.17
N SER A 65 -17.71 4.11 -3.68
CA SER A 65 -17.07 5.26 -4.34
C SER A 65 -15.55 5.34 -4.15
N LEU A 66 -14.97 4.50 -3.27
CA LEU A 66 -13.53 4.46 -3.01
C LEU A 66 -12.83 3.35 -3.78
N ASN A 67 -13.59 2.43 -4.37
CA ASN A 67 -13.06 1.34 -5.18
C ASN A 67 -13.58 1.42 -6.62
N THR A 68 -12.91 0.73 -7.53
CA THR A 68 -13.25 0.73 -8.96
C THR A 68 -13.86 -0.59 -9.41
N CYS A 69 -14.27 -1.43 -8.47
CA CYS A 69 -14.57 -2.83 -8.76
C CYS A 69 -15.84 -2.99 -9.57
N ASN A 70 -15.88 -4.02 -10.40
CA ASN A 70 -17.10 -4.31 -11.12
C ASN A 70 -18.22 -4.63 -10.12
N LYS A 71 -19.46 -4.22 -10.38
CA LYS A 71 -20.62 -4.60 -9.57
C LYS A 71 -20.80 -6.13 -9.41
N ASN A 72 -20.29 -6.90 -10.38
CA ASN A 72 -20.27 -8.35 -10.38
C ASN A 72 -18.95 -8.93 -9.82
N ALA A 73 -18.15 -8.12 -9.12
CA ALA A 73 -16.96 -8.54 -8.41
C ALA A 73 -17.16 -8.45 -6.89
N ILE A 74 -16.29 -9.14 -6.15
CA ILE A 74 -16.09 -9.05 -4.72
C ILE A 74 -14.94 -8.09 -4.49
N CYS A 75 -15.13 -7.10 -3.62
CA CYS A 75 -14.05 -6.24 -3.13
C CYS A 75 -13.39 -6.89 -1.91
N ILE A 76 -12.06 -6.95 -1.92
CA ILE A 76 -11.24 -7.53 -0.87
C ILE A 76 -10.27 -6.45 -0.39
N ASP A 77 -10.46 -6.00 0.84
CA ASP A 77 -9.60 -5.03 1.51
C ASP A 77 -8.21 -5.66 1.78
N THR A 78 -7.13 -4.91 1.53
CA THR A 78 -5.75 -5.32 1.79
C THR A 78 -5.00 -4.24 2.55
N MET A 79 -3.87 -4.59 3.16
CA MET A 79 -3.09 -3.57 3.88
C MET A 79 -2.63 -2.45 2.95
N ASP A 80 -2.27 -2.77 1.70
CA ASP A 80 -1.76 -1.86 0.68
C ASP A 80 -2.84 -1.31 -0.27
N GLY A 81 -4.12 -1.42 0.08
CA GLY A 81 -5.25 -0.94 -0.71
C GLY A 81 -6.33 -2.01 -0.84
N TYR A 82 -6.71 -2.38 -2.06
CA TYR A 82 -7.78 -3.37 -2.28
C TYR A 82 -7.59 -4.15 -3.58
N LYS A 83 -8.16 -5.35 -3.61
CA LYS A 83 -8.22 -6.24 -4.78
C LYS A 83 -9.66 -6.55 -5.13
N CYS A 84 -9.92 -6.84 -6.39
CA CYS A 84 -11.23 -7.34 -6.78
C CYS A 84 -11.15 -8.59 -7.61
N GLN A 85 -12.17 -9.41 -7.44
CA GLN A 85 -12.29 -10.73 -8.02
C GLN A 85 -13.72 -10.90 -8.53
N CYS A 86 -13.89 -11.33 -9.78
CA CYS A 86 -15.23 -11.60 -10.30
C CYS A 86 -15.95 -12.65 -9.42
N LYS A 87 -17.25 -12.43 -9.19
CA LYS A 87 -18.12 -13.40 -8.49
C LYS A 87 -18.19 -14.69 -9.29
N ASP A 88 -18.49 -15.79 -8.62
CA ASP A 88 -18.70 -17.09 -9.27
C ASP A 88 -19.71 -16.97 -10.42
N GLY A 89 -19.40 -17.60 -11.55
CA GLY A 89 -20.20 -17.52 -12.78
C GLY A 89 -19.94 -16.28 -13.65
N PHE A 90 -18.99 -15.43 -13.28
CA PHE A 90 -18.50 -14.33 -14.12
C PHE A 90 -17.04 -14.57 -14.55
N ILE A 91 -16.75 -14.28 -15.81
CA ILE A 91 -15.41 -14.31 -16.39
C ILE A 91 -14.80 -12.91 -16.33
N ASP A 92 -13.53 -12.84 -15.92
CA ASP A 92 -12.74 -11.62 -15.96
C ASP A 92 -12.09 -11.44 -17.34
N HIS A 93 -12.42 -10.36 -18.03
CA HIS A 93 -11.85 -10.04 -19.34
C HIS A 93 -10.58 -9.19 -19.29
N ASP A 94 -10.10 -8.83 -18.10
CA ASP A 94 -8.87 -8.05 -17.92
C ASP A 94 -8.03 -8.52 -16.73
N GLU A 95 -8.06 -9.81 -16.42
CA GLU A 95 -7.41 -10.43 -15.25
C GLU A 95 -5.93 -10.03 -15.09
N MET A 96 -5.18 -9.91 -16.19
CA MET A 96 -3.74 -9.62 -16.15
C MET A 96 -3.40 -8.15 -15.86
N ARG A 97 -4.32 -7.20 -16.16
CA ARG A 97 -4.05 -5.77 -16.02
C ARG A 97 -4.90 -5.14 -14.92
N ASN A 98 -6.19 -5.44 -14.90
CA ASN A 98 -7.16 -4.87 -13.96
C ASN A 98 -8.14 -5.95 -13.45
N PRO A 99 -7.67 -6.89 -12.61
CA PRO A 99 -8.52 -7.96 -12.11
C PRO A 99 -9.78 -7.45 -11.39
N GLY A 100 -10.89 -8.14 -11.63
CA GLY A 100 -12.21 -7.87 -11.08
C GLY A 100 -12.86 -6.57 -11.58
N ARG A 101 -12.32 -5.92 -12.62
CA ARG A 101 -12.86 -4.66 -13.18
C ARG A 101 -13.76 -4.89 -14.37
N ILE A 102 -13.58 -6.00 -15.10
CA ILE A 102 -14.41 -6.36 -16.25
C ILE A 102 -14.98 -7.77 -16.07
N CYS A 103 -16.08 -7.87 -15.33
CA CYS A 103 -16.75 -9.15 -15.04
C CYS A 103 -18.02 -9.31 -15.89
N GLN A 104 -18.02 -10.30 -16.79
CA GLN A 104 -19.19 -10.62 -17.63
C GLN A 104 -19.68 -12.04 -17.34
N GLN A 105 -21.00 -12.22 -17.37
CA GLN A 105 -21.61 -13.50 -17.01
C GLN A 105 -21.25 -14.56 -18.05
N ASP A 106 -20.79 -15.71 -17.57
CA ASP A 106 -20.59 -16.86 -18.45
C ASP A 106 -21.94 -17.51 -18.76
N ASN A 107 -22.46 -17.22 -19.96
CA ASN A 107 -23.69 -17.83 -20.45
C ASN A 107 -23.55 -19.34 -20.75
N MET A 108 -22.37 -19.95 -20.55
CA MET A 108 -22.15 -21.38 -20.75
C MET A 108 -22.38 -22.25 -19.50
N ILE A 109 -22.62 -21.67 -18.31
CA ILE A 109 -22.89 -22.43 -17.07
C ILE A 109 -24.40 -22.59 -16.80
N GLY A 110 -25.27 -22.12 -17.70
CA GLY A 110 -26.72 -22.15 -17.57
C GLY A 110 -27.41 -23.48 -17.92
N TRP A 111 -26.67 -24.55 -18.23
CA TRP A 111 -27.25 -25.88 -18.49
C TRP A 111 -26.85 -26.88 -17.39
N LYS A 112 -27.50 -26.76 -16.23
CA LYS A 112 -27.83 -27.89 -15.36
C LYS A 112 -29.28 -27.79 -14.94
#